data_AF-A0A2H6A4V2-F1
#
_entry.id   AF-A0A2H6A4V2-F1
#
_cell.length_a   1.000
_cell.length_b   1.000
_cell.length_c   1.000
_cell.angle_alpha   90.00
_cell.angle_beta   90.00
_cell.angle_gamma   90.00
#
_symmetry.space_group_name_H-M   'P 1'
#
loop_
_entity.id
_entity.type
_entity.pdbx_description
1 polymer ?
#
loop_
_entity_poly.entity_id
_entity_poly.type
_entity_poly.pdbx_seq_one_letter_code
_entity_poly.pdbx_strand_id
1 'polypeptide(L)' 'MPVSLSLKNVPDELVAELRARARRHHRSLQGELMAILEEAVRRRPLTLAELSREVREMGLRTASEAEAMVREIRDAR' A
#
# COMPACT_ATOMS: atom_id res chain seq x y z
N MET A 1 20.68 14.07 -6.94
CA MET A 1 20.50 15.54 -6.96
C MET A 1 19.05 15.84 -6.58
N PRO A 2 18.76 16.82 -5.71
CA PRO A 2 17.38 17.17 -5.39
C PRO A 2 16.68 17.75 -6.63
N VAL A 3 15.48 17.27 -6.93
CA VAL A 3 14.63 17.77 -8.02
C VAL A 3 13.53 18.62 -7.41
N SER A 4 13.37 19.85 -7.90
CA SER A 4 12.27 20.73 -7.49
C SER A 4 11.05 20.46 -8.36
N LEU A 5 9.91 20.20 -7.73
CA LEU A 5 8.61 20.05 -8.39
C LEU A 5 7.75 21.27 -8.06
N SER A 6 7.23 21.93 -9.08
CA SER A 6 6.33 23.09 -8.93
C SER A 6 4.94 22.74 -9.46
N LEU A 7 3.93 22.86 -8.61
CA LEU A 7 2.53 22.67 -8.99
C LEU A 7 1.91 24.04 -9.29
N LYS A 8 1.39 24.22 -10.52
CA LYS A 8 0.71 25.45 -10.94
C LYS A 8 -0.80 25.26 -10.86
N ASN A 9 -1.54 26.36 -10.67
CA ASN A 9 -3.01 26.39 -10.65
C ASN A 9 -3.64 25.48 -9.60
N VAL A 10 -3.07 25.43 -8.39
CA VAL A 10 -3.67 24.68 -7.29
C VAL A 10 -4.84 25.50 -6.72
N PRO A 11 -6.06 24.94 -6.62
CA PRO A 11 -7.20 25.64 -6.02
C PRO A 11 -6.91 26.01 -4.56
N ASP A 12 -7.34 27.21 -4.14
CA ASP A 12 -7.08 27.71 -2.78
C ASP A 12 -7.72 26.81 -1.70
N GLU A 13 -8.89 26.26 -1.98
CA GLU A 13 -9.58 25.30 -1.10
C GLU A 13 -8.71 24.06 -0.85
N LEU A 14 -8.08 23.53 -1.89
CA LEU A 14 -7.19 22.37 -1.79
C LEU A 14 -5.94 22.71 -0.97
N VAL A 15 -5.37 23.91 -1.14
CA VAL A 15 -4.24 24.37 -0.32
C VAL A 15 -4.64 24.50 1.15
N ALA A 16 -5.86 24.98 1.43
CA ALA A 16 -6.38 25.10 2.80
C ALA A 16 -6.54 23.72 3.46
N GLU A 17 -7.12 22.75 2.74
CA GLU A 17 -7.24 21.37 3.22
C GLU A 17 -5.88 20.72 3.48
N LEU A 18 -4.93 20.85 2.54
CA LEU A 18 -3.57 20.34 2.69
C LEU A 18 -2.87 20.96 3.90
N ARG A 19 -3.06 22.26 4.15
CA ARG A 19 -2.50 22.94 5.32
C ARG A 19 -3.14 22.46 6.62
N ALA A 20 -4.45 22.25 6.65
CA ALA A 20 -5.15 21.70 7.81
C ALA A 20 -4.67 20.27 8.11
N ARG A 21 -4.52 19.45 7.07
CA ARG A 21 -3.97 18.10 7.17
C ARG A 21 -2.53 18.11 7.68
N ALA A 22 -1.66 18.94 7.12
CA ALA A 22 -0.27 19.10 7.57
C ALA A 22 -0.19 19.49 9.06
N ARG A 23 -1.05 20.41 9.53
CA ARG A 23 -1.15 20.78 10.96
C ARG A 23 -1.54 19.59 11.84
N ARG A 24 -2.51 18.77 11.41
CA ARG A 24 -2.93 17.55 12.13
C ARG A 24 -1.81 16.53 12.23
N HIS A 25 -0.99 16.40 11.20
CA HIS A 25 0.15 15.48 11.18
C HIS A 25 1.43 16.09 11.75
N HIS A 26 1.37 17.32 12.31
CA HIS A 26 2.52 18.06 12.83
C HIS A 26 3.69 18.19 11.83
N ARG A 27 3.37 18.36 10.54
CA ARG A 27 4.33 18.47 9.44
C ARG A 27 4.22 19.82 8.74
N SER A 28 5.28 20.23 8.05
CA SER A 28 5.22 21.34 7.10
C SER A 28 4.38 20.94 5.88
N LEU A 29 3.89 21.92 5.12
CA LEU A 29 3.13 21.65 3.89
C LEU A 29 3.96 20.83 2.88
N GLN A 30 5.25 21.14 2.74
CA GLN A 30 6.17 20.37 1.90
C GLN A 30 6.34 18.94 2.41
N GLY A 31 6.46 18.75 3.73
CA GLY A 31 6.58 17.43 4.34
C GLY A 31 5.31 16.59 4.16
N GLU A 32 4.13 17.21 4.26
CA GLU A 32 2.85 16.54 4.01
C GLU A 32 2.71 16.13 2.54
N LEU A 33 3.07 17.01 1.60
CA LEU A 33 3.10 16.67 0.18
C LEU A 33 4.05 15.51 -0.11
N MET A 34 5.23 15.49 0.51
CA MET A 34 6.17 14.37 0.35
C MET A 34 5.57 13.06 0.89
N ALA A 35 4.93 13.10 2.06
CA ALA A 35 4.29 11.92 2.63
C ALA A 35 3.17 11.37 1.74
N ILE A 36 2.33 12.25 1.17
CA ILE A 36 1.27 11.86 0.23
C ILE A 36 1.87 11.24 -1.05
N LEU A 37 2.94 11.82 -1.60
CA LEU A 37 3.60 11.31 -2.79
C LEU A 37 4.27 9.96 -2.52
N GLU A 38 4.97 9.80 -1.39
CA GLU A 38 5.55 8.54 -0.98
C GLU A 38 4.49 7.46 -0.82
N GLU A 39 3.37 7.78 -0.17
CA GLU A 39 2.26 6.84 0.00
C GLU A 39 1.64 6.47 -1.35
N ALA A 40 1.40 7.43 -2.24
CA ALA A 40 0.84 7.18 -3.57
C ALA A 40 1.76 6.32 -4.44
N VAL A 41 3.08 6.51 -4.34
CA VAL A 41 4.06 5.71 -5.08
C VAL A 41 4.24 4.31 -4.46
N ARG A 42 4.20 4.20 -3.13
CA ARG A 42 4.28 2.91 -2.42
C ARG A 42 3.02 2.07 -2.57
N ARG A 43 1.85 2.70 -2.61
CA ARG A 43 0.57 2.05 -2.94
C ARG A 43 0.52 1.72 -4.44
N ARG A 44 1.42 0.85 -4.90
CA ARG A 44 1.09 0.02 -6.05
C ARG A 44 0.07 -1.00 -5.55
N PRO A 45 -1.18 -1.01 -6.05
CA PRO A 45 -2.06 -2.13 -5.77
C PRO A 45 -1.39 -3.36 -6.36
N LEU A 46 -0.77 -4.18 -5.52
CA LEU A 46 -0.38 -5.52 -5.91
C LEU A 46 -1.67 -6.19 -6.37
N THR A 47 -1.72 -6.52 -7.66
CA THR A 47 -2.78 -7.38 -8.14
C THR A 47 -2.69 -8.71 -7.39
N LEU A 48 -3.81 -9.40 -7.21
CA LEU A 48 -3.83 -10.76 -6.63
C LEU A 48 -2.83 -11.70 -7.34
N ALA A 49 -2.61 -11.48 -8.64
CA ALA A 49 -1.64 -12.20 -9.45
C ALA A 49 -0.17 -11.88 -9.08
N GLU A 50 0.15 -10.63 -8.76
CA GLU A 50 1.49 -10.24 -8.30
C GLU A 50 1.75 -10.72 -6.87
N LEU A 51 0.78 -10.54 -5.97
CA LEU A 51 0.88 -11.03 -4.59
C LEU A 51 1.05 -12.55 -4.54
N SER A 52 0.27 -13.31 -5.32
CA SER A 52 0.39 -14.78 -5.36
C SER A 52 1.72 -15.25 -5.94
N ARG A 53 2.34 -14.48 -6.83
CA ARG A 53 3.68 -14.76 -7.35
C ARG A 53 4.74 -14.52 -6.28
N GLU A 54 4.66 -13.39 -5.59
CA GLU A 54 5.58 -13.04 -4.51
C GLU A 54 5.53 -14.06 -3.36
N VAL A 55 4.33 -14.47 -2.96
CA VAL A 55 4.11 -15.52 -1.94
C VAL A 55 4.70 -16.86 -2.36
N ARG A 56 4.60 -17.23 -3.65
CA ARG A 56 5.22 -18.45 -4.19
C ARG A 56 6.75 -18.35 -4.21
N GLU A 57 7.30 -17.20 -4.59
CA GLU A 57 8.75 -16.96 -4.59
C GLU A 57 9.36 -16.94 -3.19
N MET A 58 8.63 -16.41 -2.20
CA MET A 58 9.02 -16.48 -0.79
C MET A 58 8.94 -17.90 -0.20
N GLY A 59 8.46 -18.89 -0.96
CA GLY A 59 8.36 -20.28 -0.52
C GLY A 59 7.33 -20.49 0.60
N LEU A 60 6.45 -19.51 0.83
CA LEU A 60 5.36 -19.59 1.79
C LEU A 60 4.33 -20.56 1.25
N ARG A 61 4.44 -21.82 1.66
CA ARG A 61 3.40 -22.82 1.42
C ARG A 61 2.28 -22.54 2.41
N THR A 62 1.06 -22.28 1.92
CA THR A 62 -0.13 -22.52 2.75
C THR A 62 0.00 -23.94 3.24
N ALA A 63 0.09 -24.13 4.56
CA ALA A 63 0.21 -25.45 5.14
C ALA A 63 -0.89 -26.34 4.54
N SER A 64 -0.48 -27.47 3.96
CA SER A 64 -1.38 -28.45 3.35
C SER A 64 -2.28 -29.16 4.38
N GLU A 65 -2.36 -28.62 5.61
CA GLU A 65 -3.22 -29.08 6.69
C GLU A 65 -4.66 -29.26 6.22
N ALA A 66 -5.18 -28.29 5.46
CA ALA A 66 -6.54 -28.38 4.91
C ALA A 66 -6.72 -29.59 3.97
N GLU A 67 -5.75 -29.87 3.10
CA GLU A 67 -5.82 -31.06 2.24
C GLU A 67 -5.67 -32.36 3.02
N ALA A 68 -4.83 -32.39 4.06
CA ALA A 68 -4.66 -33.56 4.92
C ALA A 68 -5.95 -33.87 5.68
N MET A 69 -6.58 -32.85 6.27
CA MET A 69 -7.87 -32.97 6.95
C MET A 69 -8.99 -33.46 6.01
N VAL A 70 -9.06 -32.94 4.78
CA VAL A 70 -10.07 -33.38 3.80
C VAL A 70 -9.86 -34.82 3.38
N ARG A 71 -8.61 -35.26 3.19
CA ARG A 71 -8.30 -36.67 2.88
C ARG A 71 -8.66 -37.59 4.04
N GLU A 72 -8.31 -37.21 5.26
CA GLU A 72 -8.63 -37.99 6.46
C GLU A 72 -10.14 -38.15 6.64
N ILE A 73 -10.92 -37.08 6.49
CA ILE A 73 -12.39 -37.13 6.56
C ILE A 73 -12.98 -38.00 5.44
N ARG A 74 -12.43 -37.93 4.23
CA ARG A 74 -12.91 -38.72 3.08
C ARG A 74 -12.60 -40.20 3.25
N ASP A 75 -11.39 -40.54 3.68
CA ASP A 75 -10.90 -41.91 3.78
C ASP A 75 -11.44 -42.61 5.06
N ALA A 76 -12.04 -41.86 5.98
CA ALA A 76 -12.75 -42.36 7.16
C ALA A 76 -14.23 -42.73 6.92
N ARG A 77 -14.71 -42.74 5.67
CA ARG A 77 -16.09 -43.07 5.28
C ARG A 77 -16.14 -44.31 4.39
#